data_AF-A0A811KBR4-F1
#
_entry.id   AF-A0A811KBR4-F1
#
_cell.length_a   1.000
_cell.length_b   1.000
_cell.length_c   1.000
_cell.angle_alpha   90.00
_cell.angle_beta   90.00
_cell.angle_gamma   90.00
#
_symmetry.space_group_name_H-M   'P 1'
#
loop_
_entity.id
_entity.type
_entity.pdbx_description
1 polymer ?
#
loop_
_entity_poly.entity_id
_entity_poly.type
_entity_poly.pdbx_seq_one_letter_code
_entity_poly.pdbx_strand_id
1 'polypeptide(L)'
;MFIPLLLLLLYVSNGIAYRDGNTKFKLCCSKQLSADKQCKQRFCDFNSLAADNILFFLNSCTPKGSTVPDMWACATSKEDHTECCKKKNVFKECLPYCNYNTTPNDYLKHIFCLQNFNPIKDCFRSHLNFHPNIHGDE
;
A
#
# COMPACT_ATOMS: atom_id res chain seq x y z
N MET A 1 -6.54 -42.21 39.76
CA MET A 1 -5.45 -42.65 38.87
C MET A 1 -5.99 -42.61 37.44
N PHE A 2 -5.40 -41.74 36.61
CA PHE A 2 -5.52 -41.58 35.14
C PHE A 2 -6.86 -41.22 34.48
N ILE A 3 -7.09 -39.90 34.43
CA ILE A 3 -7.40 -39.11 33.23
C ILE A 3 -7.24 -39.87 31.87
N PRO A 4 -8.23 -39.79 30.94
CA PRO A 4 -7.94 -39.79 29.51
C PRO A 4 -8.10 -38.36 28.97
N LEU A 5 -7.04 -37.56 29.07
CA LEU A 5 -6.92 -36.17 28.58
C LEU A 5 -6.69 -36.15 27.05
N LEU A 6 -7.08 -37.21 26.34
CA LEU A 6 -6.61 -37.45 24.97
C LEU A 6 -7.66 -37.17 23.88
N LEU A 7 -8.79 -36.55 24.25
CA LEU A 7 -9.82 -36.13 23.30
C LEU A 7 -10.01 -34.60 23.24
N LEU A 8 -9.03 -33.84 23.70
CA LEU A 8 -8.84 -32.42 23.34
C LEU A 8 -7.94 -32.30 22.10
N LEU A 9 -8.12 -33.22 21.15
CA LEU A 9 -7.51 -33.13 19.82
C LEU A 9 -8.14 -31.95 19.08
N LEU A 10 -7.49 -30.79 19.23
CA LEU A 10 -7.11 -29.93 18.13
C LEU A 10 -8.25 -29.67 17.12
N TYR A 11 -9.26 -28.91 17.55
CA TYR A 11 -10.02 -28.09 16.61
C TYR A 11 -9.07 -26.97 16.11
N VAL A 12 -8.12 -27.33 15.25
CA VAL A 12 -7.38 -26.36 14.45
C VAL A 12 -8.42 -25.79 13.51
N SER A 13 -9.05 -24.70 13.93
CA SER A 13 -9.76 -23.84 12.99
C SER A 13 -8.73 -23.46 11.93
N ASN A 14 -8.91 -23.95 10.72
CA ASN A 14 -8.21 -23.44 9.55
C ASN A 14 -8.74 -22.02 9.29
N GLY A 15 -8.41 -21.10 10.20
CA GLY A 15 -8.60 -19.68 10.00
C GLY A 15 -7.55 -19.28 8.97
N ILE A 16 -7.99 -19.04 7.74
CA ILE A 16 -7.17 -18.31 6.77
C ILE A 16 -6.87 -16.97 7.45
N ALA A 17 -5.64 -16.79 7.91
CA ALA A 17 -5.21 -15.55 8.54
C ALA A 17 -5.35 -14.43 7.51
N TYR A 18 -6.40 -13.63 7.64
CA TYR A 18 -6.67 -12.53 6.75
C TYR A 18 -5.56 -11.47 6.91
N ARG A 19 -4.80 -11.25 5.83
CA ARG A 19 -3.78 -10.19 5.77
C ARG A 19 -4.49 -8.87 5.50
N ASP A 20 -4.31 -7.88 6.38
CA ASP A 20 -4.82 -6.53 6.12
C ASP A 20 -4.02 -5.87 4.98
N GLY A 21 -4.59 -4.81 4.39
CA GLY A 21 -4.01 -4.15 3.23
C GLY A 21 -2.59 -3.63 3.44
N ASN A 22 -2.22 -3.22 4.66
CA ASN A 22 -0.85 -2.78 4.95
C ASN A 22 0.13 -3.96 4.93
N THR A 23 -0.28 -5.12 5.44
CA THR A 23 0.50 -6.35 5.39
C THR A 23 0.71 -6.80 3.93
N LYS A 24 -0.32 -6.72 3.09
CA LYS A 24 -0.21 -7.04 1.66
C LYS A 24 0.70 -6.07 0.91
N PHE A 25 0.62 -4.77 1.22
CA PHE A 25 1.51 -3.77 0.65
C PHE A 25 2.99 -4.08 0.96
N LYS A 26 3.29 -4.39 2.23
CA LYS A 26 4.63 -4.80 2.68
C LYS A 26 5.15 -6.04 1.94
N LEU A 27 4.29 -7.05 1.78
CA LEU A 27 4.62 -8.26 1.05
C LEU A 27 4.94 -7.97 -0.43
N CYS A 28 4.14 -7.14 -1.09
CA CYS A 28 4.42 -6.75 -2.47
C CYS A 28 5.79 -6.08 -2.61
N CYS A 29 6.09 -5.15 -1.72
CA CYS A 29 7.39 -4.49 -1.72
C CYS A 29 8.56 -5.45 -1.54
N SER A 30 8.45 -6.46 -0.66
CA SER A 30 9.54 -7.40 -0.43
C SER A 30 9.93 -8.17 -1.71
N LYS A 31 8.96 -8.36 -2.62
CA LYS A 31 9.11 -8.99 -3.93
C LYS A 31 9.62 -8.03 -5.03
N GLN A 32 9.73 -6.73 -4.79
CA GLN A 32 10.30 -5.76 -5.75
C GLN A 32 11.83 -5.81 -5.76
N LEU A 33 12.43 -6.42 -6.78
CA LEU A 33 13.89 -6.58 -6.88
C LEU A 33 14.61 -5.29 -7.33
N SER A 34 13.97 -4.46 -8.15
CA SER A 34 14.50 -3.21 -8.68
C SER A 34 14.45 -2.05 -7.67
N ALA A 35 13.52 -2.10 -6.71
CA ALA A 35 13.36 -1.05 -5.71
C ALA A 35 14.47 -1.09 -4.64
N ASP A 36 14.97 0.08 -4.26
CA ASP A 36 16.02 0.25 -3.27
C ASP A 36 15.65 -0.38 -1.91
N LYS A 37 16.59 -1.13 -1.35
CA LYS A 37 16.38 -1.91 -0.12
C LYS A 37 16.00 -1.04 1.08
N GLN A 38 16.67 0.12 1.25
CA GLN A 38 16.41 1.01 2.38
C GLN A 38 15.04 1.66 2.25
N CYS A 39 14.67 2.06 1.04
CA CYS A 39 13.35 2.62 0.77
C CYS A 39 12.23 1.62 1.07
N LYS A 40 12.37 0.37 0.62
CA LYS A 40 11.41 -0.69 0.95
C LYS A 40 11.25 -0.88 2.46
N GLN A 41 12.38 -0.95 3.18
CA GLN A 41 12.38 -1.17 4.62
C GLN A 41 11.72 -0.04 5.41
N ARG A 42 11.92 1.21 4.97
CA ARG A 42 11.47 2.39 5.72
C ARG A 42 10.09 2.89 5.30
N PHE A 43 9.71 2.71 4.04
CA PHE A 43 8.56 3.41 3.44
C PHE A 43 7.48 2.51 2.84
N CYS A 44 7.64 1.19 2.84
CA CYS A 44 6.54 0.29 2.48
C CYS A 44 5.55 0.13 3.64
N ASP A 45 4.86 1.22 3.95
CA ASP A 45 3.78 1.29 4.91
C ASP A 45 2.84 2.42 4.49
N PHE A 46 1.53 2.23 4.63
CA PHE A 46 0.59 3.29 4.24
C PHE A 46 0.79 4.59 5.02
N ASN A 47 1.35 4.56 6.23
CA ASN A 47 1.70 5.78 6.97
C ASN A 47 2.76 6.62 6.25
N SER A 48 3.64 6.00 5.48
CA SER A 48 4.63 6.71 4.66
C SER A 48 4.01 7.43 3.46
N LEU A 49 2.79 7.04 3.07
CA LEU A 49 2.02 7.69 2.01
C LEU A 49 1.04 8.74 2.57
N ALA A 50 1.08 9.01 3.88
CA ALA A 50 0.25 10.01 4.52
C ALA A 50 0.74 11.44 4.22
N ALA A 51 -0.14 12.42 4.32
CA ALA A 51 0.17 13.82 3.97
C ALA A 51 1.38 14.40 4.72
N ASP A 52 1.58 13.98 5.97
CA ASP A 52 2.70 14.38 6.84
C ASP A 52 4.03 13.68 6.52
N ASN A 53 3.99 12.51 5.85
CA ASN A 53 5.17 11.68 5.61
C ASN A 53 5.55 11.53 4.13
N ILE A 54 4.62 11.80 3.21
CA ILE A 54 4.79 11.55 1.77
C ILE A 54 5.99 12.30 1.19
N LEU A 55 6.24 13.55 1.62
CA LEU A 55 7.41 14.30 1.18
C LEU A 55 8.73 13.63 1.59
N PHE A 56 8.77 13.04 2.79
CA PHE A 56 9.97 12.37 3.27
C PHE A 56 10.25 11.08 2.50
N PHE A 57 9.20 10.32 2.18
CA PHE A 57 9.29 9.18 1.25
C PHE A 57 9.81 9.62 -0.13
N LEU A 58 9.15 10.61 -0.75
CA LEU A 58 9.48 11.07 -2.10
C LEU A 58 10.92 11.61 -2.17
N ASN A 59 11.32 12.47 -1.25
CA ASN A 59 12.67 13.04 -1.23
C ASN A 59 13.75 11.96 -1.01
N SER A 60 13.45 10.94 -0.21
CA SER A 60 14.40 9.85 0.06
C SER A 60 14.52 8.88 -1.11
N CYS A 61 13.43 8.64 -1.85
CA CYS A 61 13.32 7.50 -2.77
C CYS A 61 13.26 7.87 -4.25
N THR A 62 12.89 9.11 -4.61
CA THR A 62 12.87 9.57 -6.01
C THR A 62 14.24 9.46 -6.71
N PRO A 63 15.38 9.78 -6.06
CA PRO A 63 16.70 9.64 -6.69
C PRO A 63 17.14 8.18 -6.93
N LYS A 64 16.41 7.20 -6.39
CA LYS A 64 16.81 5.78 -6.37
C LYS A 64 16.15 4.98 -7.51
N GLY A 65 16.22 5.51 -8.73
CA GLY A 65 15.71 4.83 -9.94
C GLY A 65 14.21 4.56 -9.90
N SER A 66 13.79 3.32 -10.19
CA SER A 66 12.38 2.91 -10.25
C SER A 66 11.72 2.71 -8.87
N THR A 67 12.41 3.02 -7.78
CA THR A 67 11.94 2.74 -6.41
C THR A 67 10.54 3.30 -6.12
N VAL A 68 10.30 4.59 -6.39
CA VAL A 68 8.99 5.21 -6.14
C VAL A 68 7.89 4.57 -7.00
N PRO A 69 8.01 4.47 -8.34
CA PRO A 69 6.95 3.84 -9.14
C PRO A 69 6.74 2.36 -8.82
N ASP A 70 7.78 1.59 -8.48
CA ASP A 70 7.65 0.19 -8.08
C ASP A 70 6.87 0.03 -6.76
N MET A 71 7.17 0.89 -5.78
CA MET A 71 6.44 0.93 -4.51
C MET A 71 5.01 1.45 -4.69
N TRP A 72 4.81 2.43 -5.56
CA TRP A 72 3.49 2.97 -5.87
C TRP A 72 2.60 1.93 -6.57
N ALA A 73 3.17 1.12 -7.47
CA ALA A 73 2.49 -0.02 -8.10
C ALA A 73 1.98 -1.02 -7.05
N CYS A 74 2.78 -1.27 -6.00
CA CYS A 74 2.38 -2.14 -4.91
C CYS A 74 1.26 -1.55 -4.04
N ALA A 75 1.33 -0.25 -3.73
CA ALA A 75 0.29 0.40 -2.93
C ALA A 75 -1.07 0.42 -3.65
N THR A 76 -1.05 0.68 -4.96
CA THR A 76 -2.24 0.83 -5.81
C THR A 76 -2.79 -0.49 -6.34
N SER A 77 -2.06 -1.59 -6.20
CA SER A 77 -2.27 -2.82 -6.98
C SER A 77 -2.35 -2.60 -8.50
N LYS A 78 -1.75 -1.51 -9.02
CA LYS A 78 -1.87 -1.06 -10.42
C LYS A 78 -3.31 -0.78 -10.89
N GLU A 79 -4.22 -0.53 -9.96
CA GLU A 79 -5.64 -0.26 -10.24
C GLU A 79 -5.97 1.24 -10.32
N ASP A 80 -7.15 1.54 -10.85
CA ASP A 80 -7.75 2.88 -10.85
C ASP A 80 -8.64 3.09 -9.61
N HIS A 81 -8.23 4.00 -8.71
CA HIS A 81 -8.96 4.34 -7.49
C HIS A 81 -9.73 5.67 -7.60
N THR A 82 -9.84 6.24 -8.80
CA THR A 82 -10.43 7.57 -9.04
C THR A 82 -11.84 7.70 -8.45
N GLU A 83 -12.67 6.67 -8.57
CA GLU A 83 -14.04 6.69 -8.01
C GLU A 83 -14.04 6.70 -6.47
N CYS A 84 -13.10 6.00 -5.83
CA CYS A 84 -12.94 6.10 -4.37
C CYS A 84 -12.46 7.50 -3.97
N CYS A 85 -11.48 8.04 -4.69
CA CYS A 85 -10.95 9.38 -4.44
C CYS A 85 -12.01 10.48 -4.58
N LYS A 86 -12.85 10.43 -5.62
CA LYS A 86 -13.98 11.36 -5.81
C LYS A 86 -14.93 11.31 -4.61
N LYS A 87 -15.28 10.11 -4.12
CA LYS A 87 -16.14 9.93 -2.92
C LYS A 87 -15.50 10.48 -1.65
N LYS A 88 -14.17 10.52 -1.57
CA LYS A 88 -13.41 11.12 -0.47
C LYS A 88 -13.07 12.60 -0.68
N ASN A 89 -13.69 13.26 -1.67
CA ASN A 89 -13.49 14.69 -1.98
C ASN A 89 -12.03 15.05 -2.31
N VAL A 90 -11.29 14.13 -2.95
CA VAL A 90 -9.98 14.46 -3.51
C VAL A 90 -10.16 15.52 -4.60
N PHE A 91 -9.35 16.58 -4.55
CA PHE A 91 -9.43 17.66 -5.54
C PHE A 91 -9.24 17.13 -6.96
N LYS A 92 -9.97 17.73 -7.90
CA LYS A 92 -10.02 17.26 -9.30
C LYS A 92 -8.63 17.19 -9.94
N GLU A 93 -7.79 18.19 -9.67
CA GLU A 93 -6.42 18.31 -10.14
C GLU A 93 -5.48 17.28 -9.51
N CYS A 94 -5.86 16.69 -8.37
CA CYS A 94 -5.11 15.67 -7.65
C CYS A 94 -5.57 14.24 -7.97
N LEU A 95 -6.68 14.06 -8.69
CA LEU A 95 -7.17 12.74 -9.12
C LEU A 95 -6.16 11.91 -9.94
N PRO A 96 -5.24 12.49 -10.73
CA PRO A 96 -4.21 11.69 -11.40
C PRO A 96 -3.37 10.83 -10.45
N TYR A 97 -3.20 11.22 -9.18
CA TYR A 97 -2.51 10.42 -8.16
C TYR A 97 -3.28 9.18 -7.70
N CYS A 98 -4.58 9.08 -8.00
CA CYS A 98 -5.43 7.95 -7.62
C CYS A 98 -5.38 6.79 -8.60
N ASN A 99 -4.87 7.01 -9.81
CA ASN A 99 -4.83 6.01 -10.86
C ASN A 99 -3.38 5.73 -11.22
N TYR A 100 -2.99 4.46 -11.13
CA TYR A 100 -1.63 4.02 -11.44
C TYR A 100 -1.16 4.47 -12.84
N ASN A 101 -2.02 4.39 -13.85
CA ASN A 101 -1.68 4.71 -15.24
C ASN A 101 -1.49 6.21 -15.49
N THR A 102 -2.03 7.07 -14.62
CA THR A 102 -1.97 8.53 -14.78
C THR A 102 -1.15 9.21 -13.69
N THR A 103 -0.57 8.46 -12.75
CA THR A 103 0.18 9.02 -11.62
C THR A 103 1.38 9.82 -12.14
N PRO A 104 1.45 11.13 -11.86
CA PRO A 104 2.58 11.95 -12.28
C PRO A 104 3.87 11.52 -11.56
N ASN A 105 4.97 11.43 -12.31
CA ASN A 105 6.31 11.21 -11.73
C ASN A 105 6.88 12.46 -11.02
N ASP A 106 6.27 13.62 -11.24
CA ASP A 106 6.68 14.89 -10.65
C ASP A 106 5.75 15.28 -9.48
N TYR A 107 5.94 14.59 -8.36
CA TYR A 107 5.14 14.73 -7.16
C TYR A 107 5.32 16.09 -6.47
N LEU A 108 6.51 16.71 -6.60
CA LEU A 108 6.83 17.98 -5.93
C LEU A 108 6.18 19.19 -6.61
N LYS A 109 5.96 19.14 -7.93
CA LYS A 109 5.22 20.21 -8.65
C LYS A 109 3.78 20.38 -8.19
N HIS A 110 3.20 19.36 -7.55
CA HIS A 110 1.81 19.37 -7.11
C HIS A 110 1.72 19.42 -5.59
N ILE A 111 2.54 20.26 -4.96
CA ILE A 111 2.58 20.39 -3.50
C ILE A 111 1.21 20.77 -2.90
N PHE A 112 0.34 21.43 -3.68
CA PHE A 112 -1.04 21.72 -3.27
C PHE A 112 -1.90 20.45 -3.06
N CYS A 113 -1.49 19.31 -3.63
CA CYS A 113 -2.13 18.00 -3.45
C CYS A 113 -1.73 17.29 -2.15
N LEU A 114 -0.78 17.81 -1.36
CA LEU A 114 -0.31 17.15 -0.14
C LEU A 114 -1.44 16.73 0.81
N GLN A 115 -2.41 17.62 1.04
CA GLN A 115 -3.55 17.33 1.90
C GLN A 115 -4.45 16.18 1.40
N ASN A 116 -4.42 15.88 0.09
CA ASN A 116 -5.20 14.81 -0.51
C ASN A 116 -4.55 13.42 -0.34
N PHE A 117 -3.28 13.33 0.09
CA PHE A 117 -2.63 12.02 0.21
C PHE A 117 -3.24 11.13 1.30
N ASN A 118 -3.84 11.73 2.35
CA ASN A 118 -4.58 10.95 3.36
C ASN A 118 -5.82 10.23 2.77
N PRO A 119 -6.77 10.91 2.12
CA PRO A 119 -7.87 10.22 1.48
C PRO A 119 -7.43 9.28 0.34
N ILE A 120 -6.37 9.63 -0.41
CA ILE A 120 -5.82 8.77 -1.48
C ILE A 120 -5.28 7.45 -0.91
N LYS A 121 -4.37 7.49 0.08
CA LYS A 121 -3.80 6.27 0.66
C LYS A 121 -4.86 5.38 1.30
N ASP A 122 -5.95 5.96 1.82
CA ASP A 122 -7.03 5.20 2.41
C ASP A 122 -7.79 4.39 1.36
N CYS A 123 -7.94 4.91 0.14
CA CYS A 123 -8.50 4.16 -0.99
C CYS A 123 -7.64 2.95 -1.34
N PHE A 124 -6.32 3.17 -1.46
CA PHE A 124 -5.36 2.10 -1.74
C PHE A 124 -5.39 1.01 -0.66
N ARG A 125 -5.34 1.41 0.61
CA ARG A 125 -5.41 0.49 1.74
C ARG A 125 -6.72 -0.27 1.77
N SER A 126 -7.85 0.42 1.56
CA SER A 126 -9.16 -0.23 1.54
C SER A 126 -9.29 -1.21 0.38
N HIS A 127 -8.72 -0.92 -0.78
CA HIS A 127 -8.72 -1.85 -1.89
C HIS A 127 -7.95 -3.12 -1.54
N LEU A 128 -6.72 -2.98 -1.03
CA LEU A 128 -5.89 -4.12 -0.64
C LEU A 128 -6.49 -4.97 0.49
N ASN A 129 -7.33 -4.39 1.36
CA ASN A 129 -8.09 -5.21 2.30
C ASN A 129 -8.90 -6.30 1.55
N PHE A 130 -9.52 -5.99 0.42
CA PHE A 130 -10.43 -6.92 -0.26
C PHE A 130 -9.84 -7.60 -1.50
N HIS A 131 -8.64 -7.21 -1.93
CA HIS A 131 -8.01 -7.68 -3.16
C HIS A 131 -6.56 -8.09 -2.92
N PRO A 132 -6.00 -8.98 -3.76
CA PRO A 132 -4.59 -9.32 -3.68
C PRO A 132 -3.71 -8.15 -4.12
N ASN A 133 -2.45 -8.17 -3.69
CA ASN A 133 -1.41 -7.35 -4.30
C ASN A 133 -0.96 -7.91 -5.66
N ILE A 134 -0.20 -7.14 -6.45
CA ILE A 134 0.21 -7.49 -7.82
C ILE A 134 1.08 -8.75 -7.94
N HIS A 135 1.66 -9.25 -6.84
CA HIS A 135 2.45 -10.47 -6.78
C HIS A 135 1.76 -11.62 -6.02
N GLY A 136 0.47 -11.46 -5.72
CA GLY A 136 -0.29 -12.40 -4.89
C GLY A 136 0.03 -12.30 -3.39
N ASP A 137 -0.93 -12.74 -2.57
CA ASP A 137 -0.89 -12.59 -1.11
C ASP A 137 -0.17 -13.73 -0.38
N GLU A 138 0.48 -14.63 -1.10
CA GLU A 138 1.26 -15.76 -0.56
C GLU A 138 2.75 -15.46 -0.53
#